data_AF-A0AAW2KYL3-F1
#
_entry.id   AF-A0AAW2KYL3-F1
#
_cell.length_a   1.000
_cell.length_b   1.000
_cell.length_c   1.000
_cell.angle_alpha   90.00
_cell.angle_beta   90.00
_cell.angle_gamma   90.00
#
_symmetry.space_group_name_H-M   'P 1'
#
loop_
_entity.id
_entity.type
_entity.pdbx_description
1 polymer ?
#
loop_
_entity_poly.entity_id
_entity_poly.type
_entity_poly.pdbx_seq_one_letter_code
_entity_poly.pdbx_strand_id
1 'polypeptide(L)'
;MHLHKHVKESRGSLKTILQSVKKLNPVLLTVVEQDANHNGPFFLGRFLESLHYYSAIFDSLDASLPRNSQQRIKIEKFHFAEEIRNVVAYEGSDRVERHERADQWRRQIGRAGFQVVGLKCLKQAKMMVSGYGVDGYSVGSEKGCLQLGWKGGQ
;
A
#
# COMPACT_ATOMS: atom_id res chain seq x y z
N MET A 1 8.77 6.20 -5.31
CA MET A 1 9.33 6.51 -3.98
C MET A 1 8.60 5.61 -2.99
N HIS A 2 9.30 4.77 -2.23
CA HIS A 2 8.71 3.83 -1.27
C HIS A 2 8.50 4.54 0.08
N LEU A 3 7.45 5.36 0.21
CA LEU A 3 7.30 6.22 1.39
C LEU A 3 7.05 5.42 2.67
N HIS A 4 6.42 4.24 2.58
CA HIS A 4 6.20 3.34 3.72
C HIS A 4 7.49 3.03 4.49
N LYS A 5 8.66 2.98 3.82
CA LYS A 5 9.94 2.69 4.49
C LYS A 5 10.39 3.80 5.45
N HIS A 6 9.88 5.02 5.28
CA HIS A 6 10.30 6.19 6.07
C HIS A 6 9.33 6.55 7.20
N VAL A 7 8.31 5.74 7.46
CA VAL A 7 7.26 6.04 8.44
C VAL A 7 7.79 6.02 9.88
N LYS A 8 8.83 5.22 10.22
CA LYS A 8 9.28 5.04 11.61
C LYS A 8 10.79 5.13 11.89
N GLU A 9 11.67 5.07 10.89
CA GLU A 9 13.13 5.00 11.11
C GLU A 9 13.71 6.22 11.87
N SER A 10 13.04 7.37 11.83
CA SER A 10 13.31 8.48 12.74
C SER A 10 12.03 9.29 12.88
N ARG A 11 11.71 9.76 14.09
CA ARG A 11 10.59 10.71 14.30
C ARG A 11 10.85 11.93 13.38
N GLY A 12 10.20 11.95 12.22
CA GLY A 12 10.29 13.06 11.27
C GLY A 12 10.82 12.73 9.87
N SER A 13 11.37 11.55 9.55
CA SER A 13 11.89 11.29 8.18
C SER A 13 10.83 11.51 7.10
N LEU A 14 9.70 10.79 7.18
CA LEU A 14 8.57 10.99 6.26
C LEU A 14 8.06 12.44 6.25
N LYS A 15 7.98 13.08 7.42
CA LYS A 15 7.53 14.48 7.53
C LYS A 15 8.47 15.42 6.77
N THR A 16 9.78 15.24 6.93
CA THR A 16 10.82 16.04 6.24
C THR A 16 10.74 15.82 4.74
N ILE A 17 10.57 14.57 4.27
CA ILE A 17 10.39 14.26 2.85
C ILE A 17 9.16 15.00 2.30
N LEU A 18 8.01 14.86 2.95
CA LEU A 18 6.76 15.49 2.51
C LEU A 18 6.85 17.02 2.54
N GLN A 19 7.48 17.61 3.56
CA GLN A 19 7.71 19.05 3.64
C GLN A 19 8.66 19.55 2.54
N SER A 20 9.69 18.78 2.20
CA SER A 20 10.58 19.07 1.07
C SER A 20 9.82 19.02 -0.26
N VAL A 21 8.97 18.01 -0.46
CA VAL A 21 8.07 17.95 -1.62
C VAL A 21 7.14 19.17 -1.66
N LYS A 22 6.57 19.59 -0.53
CA LYS A 22 5.71 20.77 -0.45
C LYS A 22 6.43 22.06 -0.83
N LYS A 23 7.71 22.20 -0.46
CA LYS A 23 8.56 23.35 -0.81
C LYS A 23 8.81 23.49 -2.31
N LEU A 24 8.72 22.38 -3.07
CA LEU A 24 8.77 22.43 -4.54
C LEU A 24 7.49 23.03 -5.17
N ASN A 25 6.49 23.37 -4.36
CA ASN A 25 5.20 23.93 -4.77
C ASN A 25 4.50 23.11 -5.88
N PRO A 26 4.33 21.78 -5.72
CA PRO A 26 3.67 20.97 -6.73
C PRO A 26 2.18 21.33 -6.83
N VAL A 27 1.66 21.31 -8.06
CA VAL A 27 0.23 21.50 -8.33
C VAL A 27 -0.59 20.35 -7.74
N LEU A 28 -0.07 19.12 -7.84
CA LEU A 28 -0.72 17.91 -7.33
C LEU A 28 0.35 16.92 -6.83
N LEU A 29 0.06 16.27 -5.71
CA LEU A 29 0.81 15.12 -5.22
C LEU A 29 -0.09 13.89 -5.26
N THR A 30 0.32 12.87 -6.01
CA THR A 30 -0.33 11.56 -6.03
C THR A 30 0.52 10.57 -5.26
N VAL A 31 -0.09 9.83 -4.35
CA VAL A 31 0.57 8.79 -3.53
C VAL A 31 -0.15 7.48 -3.79
N VAL A 32 0.62 6.42 -4.07
CA VAL A 32 0.13 5.06 -4.30
C VAL A 32 0.87 4.17 -3.31
N GLU A 33 0.14 3.59 -2.37
CA GLU A 33 0.70 2.82 -1.25
C GLU A 33 -0.17 1.58 -0.98
N GLN A 34 0.45 0.57 -0.38
CA GLN A 34 -0.22 -0.66 0.06
C GLN A 34 -1.12 -0.34 1.27
N ASP A 35 -2.41 -0.67 1.21
CA ASP A 35 -3.39 -0.38 2.27
C ASP A 35 -3.42 -1.48 3.33
N ALA A 36 -2.38 -1.53 4.17
CA ALA A 36 -2.23 -2.55 5.22
C ALA A 36 -1.63 -1.96 6.50
N ASN A 37 -2.03 -2.47 7.66
CA ASN A 37 -1.52 -2.00 8.96
C ASN A 37 -0.29 -2.79 9.44
N HIS A 38 0.79 -2.75 8.67
CA HIS A 38 2.07 -3.39 9.05
C HIS A 38 2.92 -2.52 9.99
N ASN A 39 2.51 -1.30 10.31
CA ASN A 39 3.26 -0.42 11.22
C ASN A 39 2.87 -0.56 12.71
N GLY A 40 1.92 -1.45 13.05
CA GLY A 40 1.45 -1.67 14.42
C GLY A 40 2.58 -1.99 15.44
N PRO A 41 2.43 -1.61 16.72
CA PRO A 41 3.46 -1.81 17.74
C PRO A 41 3.62 -3.28 18.16
N PHE A 42 2.56 -4.09 18.08
CA PHE A 42 2.55 -5.47 18.55
C PHE A 42 2.76 -6.48 17.42
N PHE A 43 3.59 -7.49 17.65
CA PHE A 43 3.90 -8.55 16.68
C PHE A 43 2.66 -9.30 16.20
N LEU A 44 1.84 -9.82 17.12
CA LEU A 44 0.68 -10.66 16.77
C LEU A 44 -0.29 -9.94 15.83
N GLY A 45 -0.55 -8.65 16.07
CA GLY A 45 -1.41 -7.84 15.20
C GLY A 45 -0.83 -7.70 13.79
N ARG A 46 0.48 -7.45 13.66
CA ARG A 46 1.13 -7.37 12.35
C ARG A 46 1.17 -8.70 11.63
N PHE A 47 1.39 -9.79 12.35
CA PHE A 47 1.42 -11.14 11.78
C PHE A 47 0.06 -11.51 11.17
N LEU A 48 -1.04 -11.29 11.91
CA LEU A 48 -2.39 -11.54 11.42
C LEU A 48 -2.75 -10.64 10.24
N GLU A 49 -2.40 -9.35 10.32
CA GLU A 49 -2.59 -8.41 9.20
C GLU A 49 -1.84 -8.88 7.95
N SER A 50 -0.57 -9.30 8.10
CA SER A 50 0.25 -9.82 6.99
C SER A 50 -0.37 -11.06 6.38
N LEU A 51 -0.85 -11.99 7.21
CA LEU A 51 -1.49 -13.21 6.72
C LEU A 51 -2.72 -12.88 5.87
N HIS A 52 -3.59 -11.99 6.33
CA HIS A 52 -4.77 -11.58 5.57
C HIS A 52 -4.40 -10.85 4.28
N TYR A 53 -3.52 -9.86 4.37
CA TYR A 53 -3.12 -9.03 3.25
C TYR A 53 -2.41 -9.85 2.16
N TYR A 54 -1.36 -10.60 2.51
CA TYR A 54 -0.61 -11.38 1.53
C TYR A 54 -1.40 -12.60 1.04
N SER A 55 -2.31 -13.18 1.82
CA SER A 55 -3.24 -14.19 1.31
C SER A 55 -4.09 -13.64 0.16
N ALA A 56 -4.65 -12.43 0.32
CA ALA A 56 -5.40 -11.76 -0.75
C ALA A 56 -4.53 -11.47 -1.99
N ILE A 57 -3.30 -11.01 -1.79
CA ILE A 57 -2.35 -10.79 -2.89
C ILE A 57 -2.06 -12.09 -3.65
N PHE A 58 -1.69 -13.16 -2.95
CA PHE A 58 -1.35 -14.44 -3.58
C PHE A 58 -2.55 -15.10 -4.27
N ASP A 59 -3.75 -15.02 -3.69
CA ASP A 59 -4.99 -15.47 -4.34
C ASP A 59 -5.29 -14.66 -5.61
N SER A 60 -5.06 -13.34 -5.59
CA SER A 60 -5.22 -12.48 -6.77
C SER A 60 -4.21 -12.81 -7.87
N LEU A 61 -2.96 -13.15 -7.52
CA LEU A 61 -1.94 -13.59 -8.47
C LEU A 61 -2.28 -14.96 -9.07
N ASP A 62 -2.83 -15.88 -8.27
CA ASP A 62 -3.26 -17.19 -8.76
C ASP A 62 -4.40 -17.08 -9.76
N ALA A 63 -5.35 -16.18 -9.51
CA ALA A 63 -6.44 -15.89 -10.44
C ALA A 63 -5.97 -15.17 -11.71
N SER A 64 -4.92 -14.35 -11.63
CA SER A 64 -4.50 -13.47 -12.72
C SER A 64 -3.39 -14.04 -13.61
N LEU A 65 -2.57 -14.96 -13.10
CA LEU A 65 -1.36 -15.42 -13.78
C LEU A 65 -1.21 -16.96 -13.74
N PRO A 66 -0.80 -17.59 -14.85
CA PRO A 66 -0.52 -19.03 -14.88
C PRO A 66 0.51 -19.45 -13.82
N ARG A 67 0.36 -20.67 -13.28
CA ARG A 67 1.25 -21.19 -12.22
C ARG A 67 2.73 -21.24 -12.60
N ASN A 68 3.03 -21.46 -13.88
CA ASN A 68 4.39 -21.50 -14.42
C ASN A 68 4.89 -20.11 -14.90
N SER A 69 4.13 -19.04 -14.64
CA SER A 69 4.53 -17.68 -14.98
C SER A 69 5.80 -17.28 -14.23
N GLN A 70 6.86 -16.98 -14.98
CA GLN A 70 8.13 -16.53 -14.41
C GLN A 70 7.98 -15.19 -13.68
N GLN A 71 7.09 -14.32 -14.17
CA GLN A 71 6.76 -13.05 -13.55
C GLN A 71 6.12 -13.26 -12.17
N ARG A 72 5.15 -14.19 -12.08
CA ARG A 72 4.51 -14.58 -10.82
C ARG A 72 5.54 -15.12 -9.82
N ILE A 73 6.34 -16.10 -10.25
CA ILE A 73 7.36 -16.71 -9.38
C ILE A 73 8.35 -15.66 -8.87
N LYS A 74 8.74 -14.69 -9.71
CA LYS A 74 9.66 -13.62 -9.32
C LYS A 74 9.05 -12.69 -8.27
N ILE A 75 7.82 -12.22 -8.47
CA ILE A 75 7.19 -11.29 -7.52
C ILE A 75 6.89 -11.98 -6.18
N GLU A 76 6.44 -13.23 -6.20
CA GLU A 76 6.19 -14.00 -4.98
C GLU A 76 7.48 -14.23 -4.17
N LYS A 77 8.56 -14.68 -4.83
CA LYS A 77 9.80 -15.10 -4.13
C LYS A 77 10.74 -13.96 -3.76
N PHE A 78 10.84 -12.94 -4.59
CA PHE A 78 11.87 -11.91 -4.41
C PHE A 78 11.32 -10.57 -3.95
N HIS A 79 10.00 -10.37 -3.99
CA HIS A 79 9.36 -9.16 -3.49
C HIS A 79 8.52 -9.47 -2.26
N PHE A 80 7.41 -10.19 -2.40
CA PHE A 80 6.49 -10.40 -1.28
C PHE A 80 7.08 -11.27 -0.17
N ALA A 81 7.86 -12.31 -0.48
CA ALA A 81 8.54 -13.10 0.56
C ALA A 81 9.50 -12.24 1.40
N GLU A 82 10.22 -11.30 0.78
CA GLU A 82 11.12 -10.38 1.49
C GLU A 82 10.35 -9.36 2.34
N GLU A 83 9.23 -8.86 1.83
CA GLU A 83 8.37 -7.97 2.63
C GLU A 83 7.77 -8.71 3.84
N ILE A 84 7.23 -9.91 3.64
CA ILE A 84 6.75 -10.78 4.72
C ILE A 84 7.85 -11.01 5.75
N ARG A 85 9.04 -11.39 5.29
CA ARG A 85 10.20 -11.64 6.15
C ARG A 85 10.54 -10.42 6.98
N ASN A 86 10.54 -9.21 6.40
CA ASN A 86 10.82 -8.00 7.15
C ASN A 86 9.70 -7.63 8.14
N VAL A 87 8.43 -7.76 7.76
CA VAL A 87 7.31 -7.43 8.66
C VAL A 87 7.24 -8.37 9.88
N VAL A 88 7.54 -9.66 9.66
CA VAL A 88 7.38 -10.73 10.65
C VAL A 88 8.65 -10.94 11.48
N ALA A 89 9.83 -11.01 10.86
CA ALA A 89 11.04 -11.46 11.54
C ALA A 89 11.90 -10.33 12.13
N TYR A 90 11.68 -9.07 11.71
CA TYR A 90 12.51 -7.95 12.13
C TYR A 90 11.77 -7.05 13.14
N GLU A 91 12.54 -6.29 13.93
CA GLU A 91 12.03 -5.31 14.87
C GLU A 91 12.88 -4.03 14.86
N GLY A 92 12.46 -3.01 15.61
CA GLY A 92 13.25 -1.79 15.78
C GLY A 92 13.55 -1.07 14.46
N SER A 93 14.81 -0.66 14.29
CA SER A 93 15.33 -0.04 13.06
C SER A 93 15.41 -1.01 11.88
N ASP A 94 15.63 -2.29 12.14
CA ASP A 94 15.88 -3.27 11.09
C ASP A 94 14.57 -3.70 10.38
N ARG A 95 13.42 -3.39 11.00
CA ARG A 95 12.11 -3.47 10.35
C ARG A 95 11.82 -2.20 9.57
N VAL A 96 11.94 -2.31 8.25
CA VAL A 96 11.77 -1.22 7.29
C VAL A 96 10.40 -1.27 6.58
N GLU A 97 9.79 -2.44 6.42
CA GLU A 97 8.48 -2.59 5.78
C GLU A 97 7.36 -2.21 6.76
N ARG A 98 6.79 -1.04 6.53
CA ARG A 98 5.88 -0.34 7.45
C ARG A 98 4.73 0.31 6.70
N HIS A 99 3.89 -0.53 6.13
CA HIS A 99 2.63 -0.11 5.52
C HIS A 99 1.70 0.52 6.56
N GLU A 100 0.97 1.53 6.14
CA GLU A 100 -0.08 2.21 6.91
C GLU A 100 -1.35 2.30 6.07
N ARG A 101 -2.51 2.32 6.74
CA ARG A 101 -3.79 2.43 6.04
C ARG A 101 -4.02 3.83 5.47
N ALA A 102 -4.94 3.94 4.51
CA ALA A 102 -5.25 5.20 3.83
C ALA A 102 -5.56 6.37 4.79
N ASP A 103 -6.18 6.11 5.94
CA ASP A 103 -6.49 7.14 6.94
C ASP A 103 -5.22 7.67 7.66
N GLN A 104 -4.24 6.81 7.91
CA GLN A 104 -2.94 7.17 8.48
C GLN A 104 -2.14 7.99 7.46
N TRP A 105 -2.08 7.54 6.20
CA TRP A 105 -1.45 8.29 5.11
C TRP A 105 -2.01 9.69 4.98
N ARG A 106 -3.35 9.83 4.96
CA ARG A 106 -4.01 11.13 4.91
C ARG A 106 -3.61 12.02 6.08
N ARG A 107 -3.50 11.48 7.30
CA ARG A 107 -3.05 12.26 8.47
C ARG A 107 -1.61 12.73 8.31
N GLN A 108 -0.71 11.87 7.83
CA GLN A 108 0.71 12.19 7.65
C GLN A 108 0.90 13.25 6.55
N ILE A 109 0.21 13.09 5.42
CA ILE A 109 0.21 14.04 4.29
C ILE A 109 -0.41 15.38 4.71
N GLY A 110 -1.53 15.36 5.44
CA GLY A 110 -2.16 16.57 5.97
C GLY A 110 -1.26 17.35 6.94
N ARG A 111 -0.55 16.66 7.83
CA ARG A 111 0.45 17.27 8.74
C ARG A 111 1.62 17.94 8.02
N ALA A 112 1.87 17.60 6.75
CA ALA A 112 2.88 18.24 5.91
C ALA A 112 2.34 19.45 5.11
N GLY A 113 1.06 19.82 5.28
CA GLY A 113 0.46 20.99 4.63
C GLY A 113 -0.17 20.71 3.26
N PHE A 114 -0.46 19.45 2.95
CA PHE A 114 -1.26 19.07 1.79
C PHE A 114 -2.74 18.99 2.15
N GLN A 115 -3.59 19.27 1.16
CA GLN A 115 -5.03 19.11 1.26
C GLN A 115 -5.48 17.99 0.32
N VAL A 116 -6.44 17.19 0.76
CA VAL A 116 -7.01 16.12 -0.06
C VAL A 116 -7.86 16.73 -1.17
N VAL A 117 -7.64 16.26 -2.39
CA VAL A 117 -8.46 16.61 -3.56
C VAL A 117 -9.29 15.40 -3.96
N GLY A 118 -10.58 15.59 -4.18
CA GLY A 118 -11.48 14.51 -4.62
C GLY A 118 -11.12 14.02 -6.03
N LEU A 119 -11.02 12.70 -6.17
CA LEU A 119 -10.73 12.05 -7.45
C LEU A 119 -12.01 11.88 -8.27
N LYS A 120 -12.02 12.37 -9.51
CA LYS A 120 -13.13 12.20 -10.48
C LYS A 120 -12.89 11.07 -11.48
N CYS A 121 -12.01 10.10 -11.15
CA CYS A 121 -11.60 9.01 -12.03
C CYS A 121 -12.19 7.63 -11.67
N LEU A 122 -13.13 7.54 -10.72
CA LEU A 122 -13.70 6.25 -10.27
C LEU A 122 -14.33 5.46 -11.43
N LYS A 123 -15.05 6.12 -12.34
CA LYS A 123 -15.67 5.45 -13.49
C LYS A 123 -14.60 4.88 -14.43
N GLN A 124 -13.56 5.66 -14.74
CA GLN A 124 -12.44 5.21 -15.56
C GLN A 124 -11.71 4.03 -14.91
N ALA A 125 -11.41 4.12 -13.61
CA ALA A 125 -10.74 3.05 -12.88
C ALA A 125 -11.57 1.75 -12.89
N LYS A 126 -12.89 1.84 -12.69
CA LYS A 126 -13.80 0.68 -12.80
C LYS A 126 -13.76 0.06 -14.19
N MET A 127 -13.83 0.88 -15.25
CA MET A 127 -13.74 0.37 -16.63
C MET A 127 -12.40 -0.32 -16.92
N MET A 128 -11.28 0.25 -16.44
CA MET A 128 -9.95 -0.36 -16.60
C MET A 128 -9.88 -1.73 -15.92
N VAL A 129 -10.38 -1.85 -14.69
CA VAL A 129 -10.39 -3.12 -13.95
C VAL A 129 -11.32 -4.13 -14.61
N SER A 130 -12.52 -3.73 -15.06
CA SER A 130 -13.41 -4.62 -15.81
C SER A 130 -12.80 -5.12 -17.12
N GLY A 131 -11.99 -4.28 -17.80
CA GLY A 131 -11.27 -4.66 -19.00
C GLY A 131 -10.14 -5.67 -18.77
N TYR A 132 -9.67 -5.84 -17.53
CA TYR A 132 -8.63 -6.82 -17.18
C TYR A 132 -9.15 -8.27 -17.24
N GLY A 133 -10.47 -8.46 -17.09
CA GLY A 133 -11.12 -9.77 -17.29
C GLY A 133 -10.87 -10.79 -16.16
N VAL A 134 -10.42 -10.35 -14.99
CA VAL A 134 -10.24 -11.22 -13.81
C VAL A 134 -11.30 -10.87 -12.76
N ASP A 135 -12.13 -11.84 -12.42
CA ASP A 135 -13.14 -11.71 -11.38
C ASP A 135 -12.49 -11.65 -9.99
N GLY A 136 -13.00 -10.76 -9.14
CA GLY A 136 -12.54 -10.58 -7.75
C GLY A 136 -11.95 -9.20 -7.47
N TYR A 137 -11.46 -8.48 -8.48
CA TYR A 137 -11.04 -7.09 -8.29
C TYR A 137 -12.24 -6.15 -8.13
N SER A 138 -12.12 -5.19 -7.21
CA SER A 138 -13.11 -4.14 -7.01
C SER A 138 -12.43 -2.78 -6.85
N VAL A 139 -13.13 -1.71 -7.26
CA VAL A 139 -12.63 -0.33 -7.11
C VAL A 139 -13.60 0.48 -6.26
N GLY A 140 -13.10 0.96 -5.13
CA GLY A 140 -13.78 1.87 -4.21
C GLY A 140 -13.24 3.29 -4.30
N SER A 141 -14.01 4.24 -3.77
CA SER A 141 -13.55 5.60 -3.52
C SER A 141 -14.00 6.01 -2.13
N GLU A 142 -13.05 6.34 -1.25
CA GLU A 142 -13.35 6.82 0.08
C GLU A 142 -12.49 8.05 0.41
N LYS A 143 -13.16 9.14 0.85
CA LYS A 143 -12.53 10.35 1.41
C LYS A 143 -11.33 10.86 0.59
N GLY A 144 -11.48 10.89 -0.74
CA GLY A 144 -10.49 11.37 -1.69
C GLY A 144 -9.42 10.37 -2.14
N CYS A 145 -9.52 9.11 -1.71
CA CYS A 145 -8.66 8.00 -2.15
C CYS A 145 -9.42 7.09 -3.12
N LEU A 146 -8.72 6.50 -4.08
CA LEU A 146 -9.18 5.33 -4.83
C LEU A 146 -8.54 4.08 -4.24
N GLN A 147 -9.34 3.05 -4.02
CA GLN A 147 -8.88 1.78 -3.45
C GLN A 147 -9.14 0.65 -4.45
N LEU A 148 -8.12 -0.17 -4.69
CA LEU A 148 -8.23 -1.43 -5.42
C LEU A 148 -8.27 -2.55 -4.39
N GLY A 149 -9.37 -3.30 -4.36
CA GLY A 149 -9.58 -4.42 -3.44
C GLY A 149 -9.69 -5.75 -4.16
N TRP A 150 -9.53 -6.84 -3.40
CA TRP A 150 -9.65 -8.22 -3.88
C TRP A 150 -10.66 -9.00 -3.03
N LYS A 151 -11.70 -9.57 -3.65
CA LYS A 151 -12.75 -10.42 -3.05
C LYS A 151 -13.30 -9.92 -1.70
N GLY A 152 -13.45 -8.61 -1.54
CA GLY A 152 -13.99 -8.00 -0.32
C GLY A 152 -12.99 -7.84 0.83
N GLY A 153 -11.71 -8.17 0.64
CA GLY A 153 -10.63 -7.79 1.54
C GLY A 153 -10.42 -6.27 1.52
N GLN A 154 -10.28 -5.68 2.71
CA GLN A 154 -9.94 -4.27 2.93
C GLN A 154 -8.43 -4.08 3.14
#